data_AF-A0A7V0VZN2-F1
#
_entry.id   AF-A0A7V0VZN2-F1
#
_cell.length_a   1.000
_cell.length_b   1.000
_cell.length_c   1.000
_cell.angle_alpha   90.00
_cell.angle_beta   90.00
_cell.angle_gamma   90.00
#
_symmetry.space_group_name_H-M   'P 1'
#
loop_
_entity.id
_entity.type
_entity.pdbx_description
1 polymer ?
#
loop_
_entity_poly.entity_id
_entity_poly.type
_entity_poly.pdbx_seq_one_letter_code
_entity_poly.pdbx_strand_id
1 'polypeptide(L)'
;MQTGDLNNDGRIDIVLSPAEGSGHLSWFESPTDPKSPDWIEHIIEPFYDHAHALGIADMNNDGLLDIVVAKMHQATAPQEVAIYINQDNAKTWRKHVVSVSGSHNIMLFDVDGNGLIDIFGANWNNNSSTKGALELWLNYGE
;
A
#
# COMPACT_ATOMS: atom_id res chain seq x y z
N MET A 1 -5.21 5.76 -5.27
CA MET A 1 -6.22 4.73 -5.61
C MET A 1 -5.53 3.62 -6.38
N GLN A 2 -5.89 2.38 -6.08
CA GLN A 2 -5.50 1.19 -6.84
C GLN A 2 -6.71 0.27 -7.05
N THR A 3 -6.61 -0.70 -7.95
CA THR A 3 -7.69 -1.64 -8.26
C THR A 3 -7.15 -3.05 -8.44
N GLY A 4 -7.79 -4.05 -7.85
CA GLY A 4 -7.41 -5.47 -7.95
C GLY A 4 -8.47 -6.37 -7.30
N ASP A 5 -8.41 -7.68 -7.53
CA ASP A 5 -9.26 -8.65 -6.83
C ASP A 5 -8.62 -8.96 -5.46
N LEU A 6 -9.10 -8.31 -4.40
CA LEU A 6 -8.44 -8.38 -3.08
C LEU A 6 -8.89 -9.61 -2.27
N ASN A 7 -10.08 -10.11 -2.57
CA ASN A 7 -10.71 -11.23 -1.85
C ASN A 7 -10.84 -12.51 -2.70
N ASN A 8 -10.23 -12.55 -3.89
CA ASN A 8 -10.24 -13.67 -4.83
C ASN A 8 -11.65 -14.13 -5.23
N ASP A 9 -12.59 -13.21 -5.33
CA ASP A 9 -13.97 -13.52 -5.72
C ASP A 9 -14.25 -13.32 -7.22
N GLY A 10 -13.22 -12.93 -7.98
CA GLY A 10 -13.26 -12.71 -9.41
C GLY A 10 -13.79 -11.34 -9.83
N ARG A 11 -14.04 -10.43 -8.88
CA ARG A 11 -14.43 -9.03 -9.16
C ARG A 11 -13.29 -8.09 -8.80
N ILE A 12 -13.23 -6.95 -9.49
CA ILE A 12 -12.21 -5.95 -9.25
C ILE A 12 -12.68 -4.99 -8.16
N ASP A 13 -11.96 -4.98 -7.05
CA ASP A 13 -12.15 -4.09 -5.92
C ASP A 13 -11.31 -2.82 -6.05
N ILE A 14 -11.53 -1.86 -5.15
CA ILE A 14 -10.85 -0.56 -5.14
C ILE A 14 -10.14 -0.36 -3.79
N VAL A 15 -8.88 0.07 -3.80
CA VAL A 15 -8.14 0.49 -2.60
C VAL A 15 -7.98 2.02 -2.60
N LEU A 16 -8.38 2.67 -1.51
CA LEU A 16 -8.26 4.11 -1.31
C LEU A 16 -7.46 4.45 -0.05
N SER A 17 -6.64 5.48 -0.16
CA SER A 17 -5.93 6.11 0.94
C SER A 17 -6.45 7.55 1.13
N PRO A 18 -6.22 8.19 2.30
CA PRO A 18 -6.68 9.56 2.54
C PRO A 18 -5.88 10.64 1.79
N ALA A 19 -5.00 10.25 0.86
CA ALA A 19 -4.09 11.15 0.14
C ALA A 19 -3.33 12.08 1.10
N GLU A 20 -3.31 13.39 0.85
CA GLU A 20 -2.66 14.38 1.71
C GLU A 20 -3.45 14.72 2.98
N GLY A 21 -4.63 14.15 3.19
CA GLY A 21 -5.47 14.37 4.36
C GLY A 21 -5.26 13.34 5.46
N SER A 22 -6.26 13.20 6.32
CA SER A 22 -6.36 12.15 7.32
C SER A 22 -7.70 11.42 7.19
N GLY A 23 -7.71 10.11 7.40
CA GLY A 23 -8.89 9.28 7.26
C GLY A 23 -8.56 7.80 7.24
N HIS A 24 -9.44 7.00 6.64
CA HIS A 24 -9.24 5.57 6.54
C HIS A 24 -8.29 5.22 5.40
N LEU A 25 -7.45 4.22 5.61
CA LEU A 25 -6.99 3.34 4.54
C LEU A 25 -8.04 2.22 4.43
N SER A 26 -8.69 2.11 3.28
CA SER A 26 -9.79 1.16 3.08
C SER A 26 -9.70 0.48 1.72
N TRP A 27 -10.28 -0.70 1.62
CA TRP A 27 -10.67 -1.28 0.34
C TRP A 27 -12.19 -1.34 0.24
N PHE A 28 -12.69 -1.33 -0.99
CA PHE A 28 -14.11 -1.32 -1.31
C PHE A 28 -14.41 -2.54 -2.16
N GLU A 29 -15.21 -3.45 -1.61
CA GLU A 29 -15.62 -4.68 -2.25
C GLU A 29 -16.63 -4.39 -3.34
N SER A 30 -16.35 -4.88 -4.55
CA SER A 30 -17.26 -4.71 -5.67
C SER A 30 -18.54 -5.51 -5.43
N PRO A 31 -19.74 -4.91 -5.65
CA PRO A 31 -20.97 -5.68 -5.75
C PRO A 31 -20.93 -6.61 -6.97
N THR A 32 -21.85 -7.58 -7.01
CA THR A 32 -21.99 -8.52 -8.15
C THR A 32 -22.36 -7.81 -9.45
N ASP A 33 -23.16 -6.73 -9.38
CA ASP A 33 -23.33 -5.76 -10.46
C ASP A 33 -22.49 -4.52 -10.15
N PRO A 34 -21.38 -4.25 -10.86
CA PRO A 34 -20.49 -3.12 -10.59
C PRO A 34 -21.15 -1.74 -10.82
N LYS A 35 -22.34 -1.70 -11.42
CA LYS A 35 -23.14 -0.47 -11.55
C LYS A 35 -24.04 -0.21 -10.35
N SER A 36 -24.20 -1.19 -9.46
CA SER A 36 -24.94 -1.04 -8.21
C SER A 36 -24.21 -0.09 -7.25
N PRO A 37 -24.92 0.72 -6.44
CA PRO A 37 -24.32 1.50 -5.37
C PRO A 37 -23.87 0.66 -4.16
N ASP A 38 -24.09 -0.65 -4.14
CA ASP A 38 -23.89 -1.54 -2.99
C ASP A 38 -22.41 -1.93 -2.73
N TRP A 39 -21.48 -0.99 -2.91
CA TRP A 39 -20.07 -1.19 -2.55
C TRP A 39 -19.90 -1.26 -1.03
N ILE A 40 -19.13 -2.22 -0.55
CA ILE A 40 -18.89 -2.40 0.90
C ILE A 40 -17.50 -1.88 1.25
N GLU A 41 -17.42 -0.89 2.14
CA GLU A 41 -16.15 -0.41 2.69
C GLU A 41 -15.64 -1.38 3.77
N HIS A 42 -14.38 -1.79 3.63
CA HIS A 42 -13.62 -2.53 4.62
C HIS A 42 -12.43 -1.68 5.08
N ILE A 43 -12.45 -1.27 6.35
CA ILE A 43 -11.40 -0.42 6.94
C ILE A 43 -10.18 -1.28 7.28
N ILE A 44 -9.02 -0.91 6.72
CA ILE A 44 -7.72 -1.55 6.98
C ILE A 44 -7.02 -0.83 8.13
N GLU A 45 -6.97 0.50 8.08
CA GLU A 45 -6.45 1.36 9.14
C GLU A 45 -7.42 2.53 9.36
N PRO A 46 -8.03 2.66 10.56
CA PRO A 46 -9.00 3.73 10.85
C PRO A 46 -8.37 5.13 10.91
N PHE A 47 -7.06 5.22 11.15
CA PHE A 47 -6.37 6.52 11.23
C PHE A 47 -5.05 6.48 10.46
N TYR A 48 -5.13 6.82 9.19
CA TYR A 48 -3.99 7.04 8.32
C TYR A 48 -3.93 8.52 7.90
N ASP A 49 -2.72 9.05 7.68
CA ASP A 49 -2.52 10.44 7.26
C ASP A 49 -1.43 10.58 6.20
N HIS A 50 -1.61 11.54 5.30
CA HIS A 50 -0.63 11.95 4.29
C HIS A 50 -0.04 10.76 3.49
N ALA A 51 -0.89 9.79 3.12
CA ALA A 51 -0.58 8.63 2.29
C ALA A 51 -0.46 9.02 0.81
N HIS A 52 0.70 9.52 0.41
CA HIS A 52 0.90 10.07 -0.92
C HIS A 52 1.08 8.99 -1.99
N ALA A 53 1.66 7.84 -1.64
CA ALA A 53 1.84 6.73 -2.57
C ALA A 53 1.09 5.48 -2.12
N LEU A 54 0.48 4.80 -3.08
CA LEU A 54 -0.28 3.57 -2.88
C LEU A 54 -0.02 2.63 -4.06
N GLY A 55 0.34 1.38 -3.77
CA GLY A 55 0.52 0.31 -4.73
C GLY A 55 -0.11 -0.99 -4.20
N ILE A 56 -0.36 -1.94 -5.09
CA ILE A 56 -0.77 -3.29 -4.74
C ILE A 56 0.05 -4.31 -5.52
N ALA A 57 0.46 -5.39 -4.87
CA ALA A 57 1.19 -6.51 -5.45
C ALA A 57 1.17 -7.68 -4.46
N ASP A 58 1.36 -8.91 -4.94
CA ASP A 58 1.61 -10.06 -4.07
C ASP A 58 3.07 -9.99 -3.56
N MET A 59 3.26 -9.50 -2.33
CA MET A 59 4.59 -9.19 -1.78
C MET A 59 5.22 -10.41 -1.10
N ASN A 60 4.42 -11.40 -0.71
CA ASN A 60 4.88 -12.62 -0.03
C ASN A 60 4.72 -13.89 -0.88
N ASN A 61 4.26 -13.76 -2.13
CA ASN A 61 4.04 -14.83 -3.10
C ASN A 61 3.04 -15.90 -2.61
N ASP A 62 2.00 -15.48 -1.88
CA ASP A 62 0.95 -16.37 -1.38
C ASP A 62 -0.30 -16.42 -2.30
N GLY A 63 -0.28 -15.65 -3.39
CA GLY A 63 -1.37 -15.54 -4.35
C GLY A 63 -2.43 -14.51 -3.98
N LEU A 64 -2.24 -13.74 -2.91
CA LEU A 64 -3.10 -12.64 -2.50
C LEU A 64 -2.44 -11.29 -2.80
N LEU A 65 -3.24 -10.31 -3.24
CA LEU A 65 -2.75 -8.96 -3.43
C LEU A 65 -2.60 -8.25 -2.06
N ASP A 66 -1.38 -7.79 -1.77
CA ASP A 66 -1.05 -6.94 -0.62
C ASP A 66 -1.13 -5.46 -0.98
N ILE A 67 -1.14 -4.60 0.04
CA ILE A 67 -1.20 -3.14 -0.14
C ILE A 67 0.09 -2.50 0.37
N VAL A 68 0.76 -1.74 -0.48
CA VAL A 68 1.94 -0.94 -0.11
C VAL A 68 1.54 0.53 -0.06
N VAL A 69 1.81 1.20 1.05
CA VAL A 69 1.51 2.62 1.25
C VAL A 69 2.72 3.36 1.80
N ALA A 70 2.92 4.60 1.34
CA ALA A 70 3.96 5.47 1.84
C ALA A 70 3.40 6.80 2.35
N LYS A 71 3.76 7.13 3.59
CA LYS A 71 3.56 8.46 4.18
C LYS A 71 4.59 9.44 3.63
N MET A 72 4.13 10.62 3.21
CA MET A 72 5.03 11.72 2.85
C MET A 72 5.49 12.52 4.08
N HIS A 73 6.48 13.40 3.90
CA HIS A 73 7.17 14.08 5.00
C HIS A 73 6.28 14.95 5.91
N GLN A 74 5.10 15.38 5.44
CA GLN A 74 4.12 16.12 6.22
C GLN A 74 3.30 15.24 7.18
N ALA A 75 3.39 13.91 7.04
CA ALA A 75 2.69 12.98 7.91
C ALA A 75 3.19 13.05 9.36
N THR A 76 2.30 12.67 10.27
CA THR A 76 2.61 12.44 11.67
C THR A 76 3.67 11.34 11.77
N ALA A 77 4.75 11.61 12.50
CA ALA A 77 5.83 10.67 12.68
C ALA A 77 5.38 9.40 13.45
N PRO A 78 5.90 8.20 13.11
CA PRO A 78 6.85 7.94 12.02
C PRO A 78 6.21 8.02 10.62
N GLN A 79 6.97 8.51 9.63
CA GLN A 79 6.55 8.49 8.23
C GLN A 79 6.82 7.11 7.65
N GLU A 80 5.86 6.20 7.81
CA GLU A 80 6.06 4.83 7.42
C GLU A 80 5.94 4.62 5.90
N VAL A 81 6.84 3.79 5.36
CA VAL A 81 6.54 2.97 4.19
C VAL A 81 6.14 1.61 4.75
N ALA A 82 4.91 1.18 4.50
CA ALA A 82 4.34 -0.02 5.10
C ALA A 82 3.68 -0.90 4.05
N ILE A 83 3.76 -2.21 4.29
CA ILE A 83 3.01 -3.23 3.58
C ILE A 83 1.90 -3.71 4.52
N TYR A 84 0.68 -3.75 4.04
CA TYR A 84 -0.42 -4.46 4.68
C TYR A 84 -0.57 -5.79 3.94
N ILE A 85 -0.05 -6.85 4.57
CA ILE A 85 -0.09 -8.21 4.03
C ILE A 85 -1.50 -8.75 4.18
N ASN A 86 -2.09 -9.17 3.07
CA ASN A 86 -3.42 -9.71 2.98
C ASN A 86 -3.49 -11.10 3.63
N GLN A 87 -4.50 -11.34 4.46
CA GLN A 87 -4.71 -12.62 5.11
C GLN A 87 -6.16 -13.07 4.93
N ASP A 88 -6.32 -14.35 4.62
CA ASP A 88 -7.61 -15.03 4.52
C ASP A 88 -8.59 -14.37 3.51
N ASN A 89 -8.08 -13.93 2.35
CA ASN A 89 -8.83 -13.23 1.30
C ASN A 89 -9.45 -11.91 1.78
N ALA A 90 -8.60 -10.96 2.16
CA ALA A 90 -8.88 -9.61 2.62
C ALA A 90 -9.75 -9.51 3.89
N LYS A 91 -9.82 -10.58 4.69
CA LYS A 91 -10.53 -10.56 5.99
C LYS A 91 -9.71 -9.89 7.08
N THR A 92 -8.41 -10.08 7.05
CA THR A 92 -7.48 -9.47 8.02
C THR A 92 -6.20 -9.03 7.32
N TRP A 93 -5.49 -8.09 7.94
CA TRP A 93 -4.27 -7.50 7.40
C TRP A 93 -3.17 -7.51 8.45
N ARG A 94 -1.98 -7.99 8.07
CA ARG A 94 -0.79 -7.88 8.92
C ARG A 94 0.10 -6.74 8.41
N LYS A 95 0.28 -5.71 9.24
CA LYS A 95 1.15 -4.57 8.91
C LYS A 95 2.62 -4.92 9.10
N HIS A 96 3.43 -4.70 8.07
CA HIS A 96 4.89 -4.77 8.08
C HIS A 96 5.45 -3.38 7.73
N VAL A 97 6.25 -2.78 8.62
CA VAL A 97 6.87 -1.47 8.39
C VAL A 97 8.24 -1.67 7.74
N VAL A 98 8.38 -1.21 6.51
CA VAL A 98 9.60 -1.33 5.69
C VAL A 98 10.58 -0.20 6.02
N SER A 99 10.07 1.01 6.21
CA SER A 99 10.87 2.19 6.55
C SER A 99 10.07 3.17 7.40
N VAL A 100 10.78 4.05 8.11
CA VAL A 100 10.22 5.17 8.90
C VAL A 100 10.64 6.55 8.36
N SER A 101 11.35 6.59 7.23
CA SER A 101 11.80 7.83 6.55
C SER A 101 10.76 8.42 5.59
N GLY A 102 9.70 7.67 5.30
CA GLY A 102 8.64 8.02 4.36
C GLY A 102 9.07 7.93 2.91
N SER A 103 8.10 8.06 2.01
CA SER A 103 8.35 8.24 0.59
C SER A 103 7.23 9.07 -0.04
N HIS A 104 7.54 9.80 -1.09
CA HIS A 104 6.55 10.59 -1.81
C HIS A 104 5.98 9.81 -3.00
N ASN A 105 6.80 8.99 -3.66
CA ASN A 105 6.34 8.06 -4.69
C ASN A 105 6.92 6.67 -4.44
N ILE A 106 6.21 5.64 -4.88
CA ILE A 106 6.71 4.26 -4.88
C ILE A 106 6.47 3.60 -6.24
N MET A 107 7.33 2.66 -6.60
CA MET A 107 7.10 1.66 -7.65
C MET A 107 7.35 0.27 -7.08
N LEU A 108 6.58 -0.70 -7.54
CA LEU A 108 6.64 -2.09 -7.13
C LEU A 108 7.06 -2.93 -8.33
N PHE A 109 8.21 -3.61 -8.24
CA PHE A 109 8.70 -4.53 -9.28
C PHE A 109 9.82 -5.41 -8.73
N ASP A 110 9.97 -6.61 -9.28
CA ASP A 110 11.13 -7.49 -9.02
C ASP A 110 12.35 -6.96 -9.79
N VAL A 111 13.30 -6.34 -9.08
CA VAL A 111 14.49 -5.74 -9.71
C VAL A 111 15.66 -6.71 -9.80
N ASP A 112 15.74 -7.66 -8.88
CA ASP A 112 16.87 -8.59 -8.76
C ASP A 112 16.62 -9.96 -9.41
N GLY A 113 15.38 -10.21 -9.84
CA GLY A 113 14.94 -11.43 -10.53
C GLY A 113 14.68 -12.60 -9.59
N ASN A 114 14.47 -12.36 -8.29
CA ASN A 114 14.26 -13.41 -7.30
C ASN A 114 12.80 -13.90 -7.23
N GLY A 115 11.88 -13.27 -7.97
CA GLY A 115 10.46 -13.61 -8.02
C GLY A 115 9.61 -12.98 -6.92
N LEU A 116 10.20 -12.17 -6.03
CA LEU A 116 9.53 -11.37 -5.02
C LEU A 116 9.54 -9.90 -5.45
N ILE A 117 8.47 -9.18 -5.09
CA ILE A 117 8.33 -7.79 -5.48
C ILE A 117 9.12 -6.88 -4.53
N ASP A 118 9.98 -6.05 -5.09
CA ASP A 118 10.74 -5.01 -4.37
C ASP A 118 10.00 -3.68 -4.37
N ILE A 119 10.41 -2.78 -3.47
CA ILE A 119 9.86 -1.42 -3.37
C ILE A 119 10.94 -0.41 -3.73
N PHE A 120 10.65 0.44 -4.71
CA PHE A 120 11.48 1.58 -5.08
C PHE A 120 10.79 2.89 -4.67
N GLY A 121 11.44 3.68 -3.81
CA GLY A 121 10.93 4.94 -3.29
C GLY A 121 11.66 6.16 -3.86
N ALA A 122 10.91 7.24 -4.11
CA ALA A 122 11.46 8.56 -4.37
C ALA A 122 10.90 9.55 -3.35
N ASN A 123 11.74 9.93 -2.37
CA ASN A 123 11.30 10.76 -1.25
C ASN A 123 11.52 12.25 -1.54
N TRP A 124 10.42 13.01 -1.57
CA TRP A 124 10.46 14.46 -1.62
C TRP A 124 10.43 15.02 -0.20
N ASN A 125 11.60 15.08 0.46
CA ASN A 125 11.77 15.72 1.75
C ASN A 125 12.91 16.74 1.71
N ASN A 126 12.56 18.02 1.59
CA ASN A 126 13.52 19.13 1.52
C ASN A 126 14.24 19.42 2.85
N ASN A 127 13.83 18.78 3.95
CA ASN A 127 14.39 18.96 5.28
C ASN A 127 15.22 17.75 5.76
N SER A 128 15.31 16.68 4.95
CA SER A 128 16.18 15.54 5.24
C SER A 128 17.63 15.81 4.86
N SER A 129 18.59 15.11 5.49
CA SER A 129 19.97 15.02 5.00
C SER A 129 20.07 14.25 3.67
N THR A 130 19.05 13.47 3.33
CA THR A 130 18.93 12.64 2.12
C THR A 130 17.99 13.26 1.07
N LYS A 131 17.99 14.60 0.90
CA LYS A 131 17.05 15.30 0.00
C LYS A 131 17.00 14.67 -1.39
N GLY A 132 15.81 14.24 -1.83
CA GLY A 132 15.61 13.64 -3.15
C GLY A 132 16.29 12.28 -3.32
N ALA A 133 16.63 11.59 -2.23
CA ALA A 133 17.17 10.25 -2.30
C ALA A 133 16.15 9.29 -2.92
N LEU A 134 16.70 8.40 -3.74
CA LEU A 134 16.02 7.21 -4.20
C LEU A 134 16.38 6.10 -3.23
N GLU A 135 15.38 5.38 -2.74
CA GLU A 135 15.53 4.26 -1.82
C GLU A 135 15.05 2.99 -2.53
N LEU A 136 15.80 1.90 -2.37
CA LEU A 136 15.42 0.58 -2.85
C LEU A 136 15.36 -0.35 -1.63
N TRP A 137 14.21 -0.96 -1.41
CA TRP A 137 14.00 -1.98 -0.39
C TRP A 137 13.83 -3.32 -1.08
N LEU A 138 14.88 -4.15 -0.99
CA LEU A 138 14.89 -5.51 -1.54
C LEU A 138 14.09 -6.45 -0.66
N ASN A 139 13.27 -7.27 -1.28
CA ASN A 139 12.44 -8.28 -0.65
C ASN A 139 13.11 -9.65 -0.77
N TYR A 140 13.37 -10.27 0.39
CA TYR A 140 13.99 -11.59 0.49
C TYR A 140 13.04 -12.64 1.07
N GLY A 141 11.75 -12.29 1.23
CA GLY A 141 10.78 -13.10 1.95
C GLY A 141 10.92 -12.95 3.47
N GLU A 142 9.92 -13.45 4.18
CA GLU A 142 9.98 -13.66 5.65
C GLU A 142 10.40 -15.09 6.00
#